data_AF-A0A6L8EVZ3-F1
#
_entry.id   AF-A0A6L8EVZ3-F1
#
_cell.length_a   1.000
_cell.length_b   1.000
_cell.length_c   1.000
_cell.angle_alpha   90.00
_cell.angle_beta   90.00
_cell.angle_gamma   90.00
#
_symmetry.space_group_name_H-M   'P 1'
#
loop_
_entity.id
_entity.type
_entity.pdbx_description
1 polymer ?
#
loop_
_entity_poly.entity_id
_entity_poly.type
_entity_poly.pdbx_seq_one_letter_code
_entity_poly.pdbx_strand_id
1 'polypeptide(L)'
;MSDNSIMNIGDLAEPAKVLIEKLAGAGYVLYEPKHIIEVAKAKAEAAIIQAETEIEIDKAKAKTEIEITDLHRRAAQRWIAEQGQQQESIENTIIKAIPELNEEADPKAIENDWIIKFFDKCRLVTDDQVQDLWASILAGEANCAGSYSPKTLTTLADMNQKDLILFNTFCSLCVVSLEDPHAFLRSPSNFKIRDARVPIIRD
;
A
#
# COMPACT_ATOMS: atom_id res chain seq x y z
N MET A 1 -25.20 -2.32 -13.88
CA MET A 1 -25.67 -1.88 -12.56
C MET A 1 -24.85 -2.68 -11.56
N SER A 2 -23.65 -2.19 -11.25
CA SER A 2 -22.79 -2.77 -10.22
C SER A 2 -23.11 -2.01 -8.95
N ASP A 3 -23.74 -2.69 -8.00
CA ASP A 3 -23.95 -2.19 -6.65
C ASP A 3 -22.59 -1.73 -6.09
N ASN A 4 -22.52 -0.44 -5.75
CA ASN A 4 -21.42 0.12 -4.99
C ASN A 4 -21.38 -0.61 -3.64
N SER A 5 -20.35 -1.44 -3.44
CA SER A 5 -20.00 -1.99 -2.13
C SER A 5 -19.64 -0.87 -1.17
N ILE A 6 -20.66 -0.27 -0.54
CA ILE A 6 -20.49 0.51 0.67
C ILE A 6 -20.62 -0.52 1.78
N MET A 7 -19.48 -0.97 2.31
CA MET A 7 -19.49 -1.77 3.54
C MET A 7 -20.29 -0.99 4.59
N ASN A 8 -21.38 -1.58 5.06
CA ASN A 8 -22.23 -0.96 6.07
C ASN A 8 -21.50 -1.04 7.41
N ILE A 9 -20.88 0.06 7.84
CA ILE A 9 -19.99 0.11 9.02
C ILE A 9 -20.69 -0.39 10.30
N GLY A 10 -22.03 -0.31 10.36
CA GLY A 10 -22.82 -0.83 11.47
C GLY A 10 -22.84 -2.36 11.62
N ASP A 11 -22.52 -3.10 10.57
CA ASP A 11 -22.50 -4.58 10.57
C ASP A 11 -21.08 -5.15 10.77
N LEU A 12 -20.06 -4.29 10.88
CA LEU A 12 -18.67 -4.72 11.10
C LEU A 12 -18.42 -5.09 12.57
N ALA A 13 -17.57 -6.10 12.77
CA ALA A 13 -17.04 -6.43 14.08
C ALA A 13 -16.31 -5.24 14.70
N GLU A 14 -16.38 -5.10 16.02
CA GLU A 14 -15.79 -3.95 16.75
C GLU A 14 -14.31 -3.71 16.40
N PRO A 15 -13.43 -4.73 16.28
CA PRO A 15 -12.04 -4.50 15.88
C PRO A 15 -11.89 -3.89 14.48
N ALA A 16 -12.75 -4.27 13.54
CA ALA A 16 -12.70 -3.72 12.18
C ALA A 16 -13.10 -2.24 12.17
N LYS A 17 -14.11 -1.85 12.96
CA LYS A 17 -14.48 -0.45 13.13
C LYS A 17 -13.34 0.37 13.75
N VAL A 18 -12.73 -0.15 14.80
CA VAL A 18 -11.59 0.49 15.48
C VAL A 18 -10.39 0.65 14.53
N LEU A 19 -10.10 -0.35 13.69
CA LEU A 19 -9.07 -0.25 12.67
C LEU A 19 -9.39 0.89 11.68
N ILE A 20 -10.61 0.92 11.13
CA ILE A 20 -11.01 1.99 10.19
C ILE A 20 -10.88 3.37 10.84
N GLU A 21 -11.31 3.55 12.08
CA GLU A 21 -11.17 4.81 12.82
C GLU A 21 -9.71 5.21 13.02
N LYS A 22 -8.85 4.25 13.39
CA LYS A 22 -7.40 4.46 13.54
C LYS A 22 -6.77 4.89 12.21
N LEU A 23 -7.11 4.21 11.12
CA LEU A 23 -6.60 4.51 9.78
C LEU A 23 -7.08 5.89 9.30
N ALA A 24 -8.35 6.22 9.53
CA ALA A 24 -8.89 7.55 9.23
C ALA A 24 -8.15 8.65 10.02
N GLY A 25 -7.85 8.42 11.30
CA GLY A 25 -7.03 9.34 12.11
C GLY A 25 -5.59 9.50 11.62
N ALA A 26 -5.05 8.50 10.92
CA ALA A 26 -3.75 8.55 10.25
C ALA A 26 -3.81 9.17 8.83
N GLY A 27 -4.99 9.61 8.37
CA GLY A 27 -5.20 10.20 7.05
C GLY A 27 -5.54 9.21 5.94
N TYR A 28 -5.74 7.93 6.26
CA TYR A 28 -6.14 6.86 5.33
C TYR A 28 -7.65 6.63 5.41
N VAL A 29 -8.39 7.68 5.06
CA VAL A 29 -9.86 7.68 5.05
C VAL A 29 -10.36 6.81 3.89
N LEU A 30 -11.20 5.82 4.19
CA LEU A 30 -12.00 5.09 3.18
C LEU A 30 -12.98 6.09 2.56
N TYR A 31 -12.94 6.22 1.23
CA TYR A 31 -13.41 7.36 0.43
C TYR A 31 -14.70 8.10 0.89
N GLU A 32 -14.63 9.44 0.91
CA GLU A 32 -15.69 10.26 0.28
C GLU A 32 -15.13 10.89 -1.02
N PRO A 33 -15.61 10.46 -2.20
CA PRO A 33 -15.08 10.86 -3.50
C PRO A 33 -14.95 12.34 -3.80
N LYS A 34 -15.75 13.15 -3.12
CA LYS A 34 -15.85 14.57 -3.40
C LYS A 34 -14.58 15.31 -3.02
N HIS A 35 -13.88 14.91 -1.96
CA HIS A 35 -12.83 15.74 -1.38
C HIS A 35 -11.55 15.76 -2.23
N ILE A 36 -11.14 14.61 -2.79
CA ILE A 36 -9.97 14.53 -3.68
C ILE A 36 -10.27 15.24 -5.01
N ILE A 37 -11.48 15.09 -5.54
CA ILE A 37 -11.92 15.79 -6.76
C ILE A 37 -11.97 17.31 -6.51
N GLU A 38 -12.47 17.77 -5.37
CA GLU A 38 -12.56 19.18 -5.02
C GLU A 38 -11.19 19.81 -4.78
N VAL A 39 -10.27 19.13 -4.08
CA VAL A 39 -8.91 19.63 -3.88
C VAL A 39 -8.11 19.61 -5.19
N ALA A 40 -8.28 18.57 -6.02
CA ALA A 40 -7.69 18.51 -7.36
C ALA A 40 -8.19 19.64 -8.25
N LYS A 41 -9.51 19.88 -8.24
CA LYS A 41 -10.16 20.94 -9.01
C LYS A 41 -9.73 22.32 -8.53
N ALA A 42 -9.68 22.56 -7.22
CA ALA A 42 -9.22 23.82 -6.63
C ALA A 42 -7.75 24.11 -6.94
N LYS A 43 -6.86 23.10 -6.92
CA LYS A 43 -5.45 23.26 -7.29
C LYS A 43 -5.27 23.52 -8.79
N ALA A 44 -6.05 22.85 -9.65
CA ALA A 44 -6.04 23.08 -11.09
C ALA A 44 -6.57 24.49 -11.43
N GLU A 45 -7.66 24.92 -10.79
CA GLU A 45 -8.21 26.27 -10.94
C GLU A 45 -7.24 27.34 -10.44
N ALA A 46 -6.56 27.12 -9.31
CA ALA A 46 -5.53 28.04 -8.82
C ALA A 46 -4.35 28.18 -9.79
N ALA A 47 -3.93 27.08 -10.42
CA ALA A 47 -2.87 27.10 -11.44
C ALA A 47 -3.32 27.83 -12.72
N ILE A 48 -4.59 27.69 -13.11
CA ILE A 48 -5.18 28.43 -14.24
C ILE A 48 -5.25 29.92 -13.94
N ILE A 49 -5.73 30.31 -12.75
CA ILE A 49 -5.83 31.72 -12.34
C ILE A 49 -4.44 32.38 -12.25
N GLN A 50 -3.43 31.67 -11.74
CA GLN A 50 -2.05 32.17 -11.73
C GLN A 50 -1.51 32.34 -13.16
N ALA A 51 -1.79 31.39 -14.05
CA ALA A 51 -1.42 31.52 -15.46
C ALA A 51 -2.16 32.70 -16.14
N GLU A 52 -3.44 32.92 -15.85
CA GLU A 52 -4.24 34.02 -16.39
C GLU A 52 -3.71 35.41 -16.00
N THR A 53 -3.11 35.56 -14.81
CA THR A 53 -2.47 36.83 -14.41
C THR A 53 -1.21 37.17 -15.20
N GLU A 54 -0.60 36.21 -15.89
CA GLU A 54 0.61 36.40 -16.71
C GLU A 54 0.32 36.68 -18.21
N ILE A 55 -0.94 36.57 -18.67
CA ILE A 55 -1.33 36.51 -20.09
C ILE A 55 -1.39 37.86 -20.84
N GLU A 56 -1.27 39.02 -20.19
CA GLU A 56 -1.24 40.32 -20.91
C GLU A 56 0.02 40.53 -21.79
N ILE A 57 1.01 39.63 -21.73
CA ILE A 57 2.26 39.73 -22.48
C ILE A 57 2.37 38.58 -23.49
N ASP A 58 2.18 38.91 -24.78
CA ASP A 58 2.70 38.22 -26.00
C ASP A 58 1.85 37.16 -26.71
N LYS A 59 1.18 37.59 -27.79
CA LYS A 59 0.57 36.72 -28.83
C LYS A 59 1.56 35.80 -29.58
N ALA A 60 2.86 35.87 -29.32
CA ALA A 60 3.86 34.89 -29.77
C ALA A 60 4.00 33.68 -28.83
N LYS A 61 3.58 33.81 -27.56
CA LYS A 61 3.51 32.72 -26.58
C LYS A 61 2.38 31.74 -26.88
N ALA A 62 1.34 32.14 -27.61
CA ALA A 62 0.13 31.35 -27.85
C ALA A 62 0.36 29.93 -28.42
N LYS A 63 1.35 29.72 -29.30
CA LYS A 63 1.64 28.38 -29.85
C LYS A 63 2.34 27.49 -28.82
N THR A 64 3.29 28.05 -28.08
CA THR A 64 3.92 27.40 -26.92
C THR A 64 2.91 27.17 -25.79
N GLU A 65 1.95 28.07 -25.60
CA GLU A 65 0.90 28.01 -24.58
C GLU A 65 -0.12 26.91 -24.85
N ILE A 66 -0.49 26.68 -26.12
CA ILE A 66 -1.35 25.54 -26.51
C ILE A 66 -0.63 24.21 -26.22
N GLU A 67 0.66 24.08 -26.56
CA GLU A 67 1.44 22.87 -26.28
C GLU A 67 1.67 22.67 -24.76
N ILE A 68 1.89 23.75 -24.01
CA ILE A 68 1.99 23.75 -22.54
C ILE A 68 0.64 23.38 -21.91
N THR A 69 -0.48 23.88 -22.43
CA THR A 69 -1.84 23.56 -21.96
C THR A 69 -2.17 22.09 -22.23
N ASP A 70 -1.80 21.56 -23.39
CA ASP A 70 -1.97 20.13 -23.70
C ASP A 70 -1.07 19.23 -22.83
N LEU A 71 0.16 19.67 -22.51
CA LEU A 71 1.03 18.97 -21.57
C LEU A 71 0.44 18.99 -20.15
N HIS A 72 0.00 20.14 -19.66
CA HIS A 72 -0.65 20.29 -18.34
C HIS A 72 -1.91 19.45 -18.23
N ARG A 73 -2.75 19.43 -19.28
CA ARG A 73 -3.95 18.57 -19.33
C ARG A 73 -3.58 17.09 -19.22
N ARG A 74 -2.57 16.62 -19.96
CA ARG A 74 -2.10 15.22 -19.88
C ARG A 74 -1.48 14.90 -18.52
N ALA A 75 -0.73 15.83 -17.94
CA ALA A 75 -0.14 15.69 -16.62
C ALA A 75 -1.24 15.59 -15.54
N ALA A 76 -2.25 16.45 -15.60
CA ALA A 76 -3.40 16.42 -14.70
C ALA A 76 -4.19 15.11 -14.83
N GLN A 77 -4.47 14.66 -16.06
CA GLN A 77 -5.14 13.39 -16.31
C GLN A 77 -4.35 12.20 -15.75
N ARG A 78 -3.04 12.16 -15.98
CA ARG A 78 -2.16 11.12 -15.43
C ARG A 78 -2.17 11.14 -13.92
N TRP A 79 -2.02 12.32 -13.32
CA TRP A 79 -2.01 12.47 -11.87
C TRP A 79 -3.34 11.98 -11.25
N ILE A 80 -4.49 12.38 -11.80
CA ILE A 80 -5.80 11.89 -11.34
C ILE A 80 -5.90 10.36 -11.43
N ALA A 81 -5.46 9.77 -12.55
CA ALA A 81 -5.48 8.33 -12.74
C ALA A 81 -4.56 7.60 -11.75
N GLU A 82 -3.34 8.11 -11.54
CA GLU A 82 -2.37 7.57 -10.58
C GLU A 82 -2.89 7.67 -9.15
N GLN A 83 -3.48 8.80 -8.76
CA GLN A 83 -4.09 8.95 -7.42
C GLN A 83 -5.29 8.01 -7.23
N GLY A 84 -6.13 7.85 -8.26
CA GLY A 84 -7.25 6.92 -8.22
C GLY A 84 -6.79 5.47 -8.02
N GLN A 85 -5.81 5.02 -8.80
CA GLN A 85 -5.25 3.67 -8.67
C GLN A 85 -4.56 3.43 -7.32
N GLN A 86 -3.87 4.45 -6.81
CA GLN A 86 -3.23 4.36 -5.49
C GLN A 86 -4.27 4.21 -4.38
N GLN A 87 -5.35 5.00 -4.45
CA GLN A 87 -6.45 4.92 -3.50
C GLN A 87 -7.16 3.56 -3.57
N GLU A 88 -7.44 3.06 -4.78
CA GLU A 88 -8.03 1.74 -4.98
C GLU A 88 -7.17 0.63 -4.35
N SER A 89 -5.85 0.70 -4.53
CA SER A 89 -4.91 -0.26 -3.93
C SER A 89 -4.96 -0.23 -2.39
N ILE A 90 -5.02 0.96 -1.80
CA ILE A 90 -5.15 1.16 -0.35
C ILE A 90 -6.46 0.54 0.15
N GLU A 91 -7.58 0.86 -0.49
CA GLU A 91 -8.90 0.41 -0.08
C GLU A 91 -9.06 -1.09 -0.20
N ASN A 92 -8.64 -1.67 -1.33
CA ASN A 92 -8.69 -3.12 -1.52
C ASN A 92 -7.87 -3.86 -0.46
N THR A 93 -6.69 -3.34 -0.10
CA THR A 93 -5.86 -3.92 0.97
C THR A 93 -6.58 -3.87 2.32
N ILE A 94 -7.25 -2.76 2.66
CA ILE A 94 -8.00 -2.63 3.92
C ILE A 94 -9.20 -3.58 3.93
N ILE A 95 -9.96 -3.65 2.82
CA ILE A 95 -11.13 -4.52 2.68
C ILE A 95 -10.73 -5.98 2.88
N LYS A 96 -9.60 -6.40 2.30
CA LYS A 96 -9.06 -7.76 2.44
C LYS A 96 -8.53 -8.07 3.84
N ALA A 97 -8.06 -7.07 4.59
CA ALA A 97 -7.53 -7.27 5.94
C ALA A 97 -8.63 -7.47 6.98
N ILE A 98 -9.81 -6.87 6.79
CA ILE A 98 -10.92 -6.88 7.75
C ILE A 98 -11.34 -8.32 8.17
N PRO A 99 -11.54 -9.28 7.24
CA PRO A 99 -11.91 -10.65 7.59
C PRO A 99 -10.85 -11.43 8.39
N GLU A 100 -9.58 -10.98 8.38
CA GLU A 100 -8.46 -11.62 9.07
C GLU A 100 -8.24 -11.08 10.49
N LEU A 101 -9.09 -10.16 10.95
CA LEU A 101 -9.02 -9.62 12.31
C LEU A 101 -9.60 -10.59 13.34
N ASN A 102 -8.87 -10.75 14.43
CA ASN A 102 -9.33 -11.50 15.60
C ASN A 102 -10.33 -10.65 16.40
N GLU A 103 -11.24 -11.31 17.14
CA GLU A 103 -12.19 -10.62 18.03
C GLU A 103 -11.50 -9.79 19.12
N GLU A 104 -10.29 -10.20 19.53
CA GLU A 104 -9.49 -9.60 20.59
C GLU A 104 -8.46 -8.56 20.08
N ALA A 105 -8.45 -8.28 18.77
CA ALA A 105 -7.49 -7.37 18.17
C ALA A 105 -7.59 -5.95 18.76
N ASP A 106 -6.45 -5.30 18.96
CA ASP A 106 -6.37 -3.89 19.39
C ASP A 106 -5.64 -3.02 18.33
N PRO A 107 -6.35 -2.61 17.26
CA PRO A 107 -5.77 -1.75 16.24
C PRO A 107 -5.33 -0.37 16.77
N LYS A 108 -5.77 0.07 17.96
CA LYS A 108 -5.35 1.37 18.50
C LYS A 108 -3.88 1.37 18.86
N ALA A 109 -3.34 0.21 19.23
CA ALA A 109 -1.96 -0.01 19.62
C ALA A 109 -0.96 0.11 18.45
N ILE A 110 -1.42 0.08 17.19
CA ILE A 110 -0.55 0.23 16.02
C ILE A 110 0.10 1.63 16.04
N GLU A 111 1.41 1.68 15.80
CA GLU A 111 2.14 2.94 15.70
C GLU A 111 1.78 3.70 14.41
N ASN A 112 1.53 5.01 14.52
CA ASN A 112 1.17 5.84 13.36
C ASN A 112 2.29 5.86 12.30
N ASP A 113 3.55 5.89 12.72
CA ASP A 113 4.70 5.86 11.83
C ASP A 113 4.79 4.57 11.02
N TRP A 114 4.35 3.45 11.61
CA TRP A 114 4.25 2.17 10.91
C TRP A 114 3.15 2.22 9.84
N ILE A 115 1.98 2.74 10.19
CA ILE A 115 0.84 2.91 9.28
C ILE A 115 1.26 3.74 8.05
N ILE A 116 1.94 4.86 8.28
CA ILE A 116 2.41 5.73 7.19
C ILE A 116 3.37 4.97 6.26
N LYS A 117 4.32 4.22 6.82
CA LYS A 117 5.28 3.42 6.03
C LYS A 117 4.60 2.29 5.28
N PHE A 118 3.60 1.65 5.87
CA PHE A 118 2.81 0.58 5.25
C PHE A 118 2.12 1.09 3.99
N PHE A 119 1.31 2.15 4.11
CA PHE A 119 0.54 2.65 2.99
C PHE A 119 1.37 3.43 1.96
N ASP A 120 2.54 3.99 2.34
CA ASP A 120 3.50 4.52 1.37
C ASP A 120 3.96 3.47 0.35
N LYS A 121 4.01 2.20 0.77
CA LYS A 121 4.40 1.06 -0.08
C LYS A 121 3.21 0.36 -0.72
N CYS A 122 2.18 0.02 0.05
CA CYS A 122 1.07 -0.78 -0.47
C CYS A 122 0.23 -0.04 -1.53
N ARG A 123 0.20 1.30 -1.53
CA ARG A 123 -0.54 2.10 -2.53
C ARG A 123 -0.06 1.87 -3.97
N LEU A 124 1.13 1.32 -4.17
CA LEU A 124 1.68 1.03 -5.50
C LEU A 124 1.42 -0.42 -5.96
N VAL A 125 0.75 -1.22 -5.12
CA VAL A 125 0.56 -2.65 -5.36
C VAL A 125 -0.82 -2.88 -5.98
N THR A 126 -0.82 -3.29 -7.25
CA THR A 126 -2.05 -3.54 -8.01
C THR A 126 -2.32 -5.03 -8.25
N ASP A 127 -1.34 -5.89 -7.97
CA ASP A 127 -1.49 -7.35 -8.11
C ASP A 127 -2.30 -7.91 -6.93
N ASP A 128 -3.35 -8.66 -7.26
CA ASP A 128 -4.33 -9.16 -6.30
C ASP A 128 -3.71 -10.08 -5.23
N GLN A 129 -2.79 -10.97 -5.63
CA GLN A 129 -2.13 -11.91 -4.70
C GLN A 129 -1.15 -11.18 -3.79
N VAL A 130 -0.45 -10.17 -4.33
CA VAL A 130 0.44 -9.35 -3.51
C VAL A 130 -0.39 -8.51 -2.53
N GLN A 131 -1.53 -7.96 -2.96
CA GLN A 131 -2.46 -7.25 -2.08
C GLN A 131 -2.97 -8.13 -0.93
N ASP A 132 -3.24 -9.42 -1.16
CA ASP A 132 -3.61 -10.36 -0.08
C ASP A 132 -2.50 -10.45 0.97
N LEU A 133 -1.24 -10.53 0.56
CA LEU A 133 -0.10 -10.56 1.49
C LEU A 133 0.02 -9.25 2.30
N TRP A 134 -0.17 -8.10 1.65
CA TRP A 134 -0.21 -6.81 2.36
C TRP A 134 -1.39 -6.75 3.34
N ALA A 135 -2.55 -7.28 2.97
CA ALA A 135 -3.73 -7.36 3.82
C ALA A 135 -3.48 -8.22 5.06
N SER A 136 -2.86 -9.40 4.91
CA SER A 136 -2.50 -10.26 6.04
C SER A 136 -1.48 -9.60 6.98
N ILE A 137 -0.54 -8.81 6.45
CA ILE A 137 0.41 -8.05 7.28
C ILE A 137 -0.32 -6.96 8.06
N LEU A 138 -1.25 -6.23 7.43
CA LEU A 138 -2.07 -5.23 8.12
C LEU A 138 -2.92 -5.86 9.22
N ALA A 139 -3.58 -6.98 8.92
CA ALA A 139 -4.39 -7.71 9.88
C ALA A 139 -3.54 -8.24 11.04
N GLY A 140 -2.35 -8.81 10.76
CA GLY A 140 -1.46 -9.31 11.79
C GLY A 140 -0.90 -8.20 12.70
N GLU A 141 -0.57 -7.03 12.14
CA GLU A 141 -0.18 -5.86 12.95
C GLU A 141 -1.35 -5.33 13.79
N ALA A 142 -2.57 -5.35 13.26
CA ALA A 142 -3.78 -4.99 14.00
C ALA A 142 -4.15 -5.99 15.11
N ASN A 143 -3.90 -7.28 14.86
CA ASN A 143 -4.09 -8.36 15.82
C ASN A 143 -3.04 -8.31 16.95
N CYS A 144 -1.80 -7.97 16.61
CA CYS A 144 -0.69 -7.88 17.56
C CYS A 144 0.31 -6.80 17.09
N ALA A 145 0.20 -5.60 17.68
CA ALA A 145 1.07 -4.48 17.36
C ALA A 145 2.55 -4.82 17.64
N GLY A 146 3.43 -4.47 16.72
CA GLY A 146 4.86 -4.79 16.76
C GLY A 146 5.23 -6.16 16.17
N SER A 147 4.27 -6.90 15.62
CA SER A 147 4.53 -8.19 14.97
C SER A 147 5.32 -8.05 13.67
N TYR A 148 5.18 -6.93 12.96
CA TYR A 148 5.92 -6.65 11.74
C TYR A 148 6.78 -5.39 11.86
N SER A 149 8.09 -5.55 11.69
CA SER A 149 9.00 -4.40 11.66
C SER A 149 8.85 -3.56 10.38
N PRO A 150 9.18 -2.25 10.39
CA PRO A 150 9.25 -1.43 9.18
C PRO A 150 10.22 -1.98 8.11
N LYS A 151 11.23 -2.76 8.53
CA LYS A 151 12.13 -3.45 7.59
C LYS A 151 11.38 -4.50 6.78
N THR A 152 10.45 -5.21 7.40
CA THR A 152 9.60 -6.20 6.71
C THR A 152 8.83 -5.56 5.55
N LEU A 153 8.25 -4.37 5.79
CA LEU A 153 7.51 -3.62 4.77
C LEU A 153 8.40 -3.20 3.59
N THR A 154 9.62 -2.76 3.90
CA THR A 154 10.58 -2.34 2.87
C THR A 154 11.04 -3.54 2.05
N THR A 155 11.40 -4.64 2.72
CA THR A 155 11.80 -5.88 2.05
C THR A 155 10.70 -6.46 1.18
N LEU A 156 9.45 -6.42 1.63
CA LEU A 156 8.31 -6.87 0.84
C LEU A 156 8.09 -5.99 -0.40
N ALA A 157 8.23 -4.67 -0.26
CA ALA A 157 8.05 -3.74 -1.37
C ALA A 157 9.09 -3.92 -2.50
N ASP A 158 10.28 -4.43 -2.17
CA ASP A 158 11.35 -4.70 -3.14
C ASP A 158 11.18 -6.06 -3.85
N MET A 159 10.27 -6.93 -3.37
CA MET A 159 10.02 -8.25 -3.95
C MET A 159 9.08 -8.16 -5.14
N ASN A 160 9.46 -8.79 -6.26
CA ASN A 160 8.52 -9.05 -7.35
C ASN A 160 7.77 -10.38 -7.13
N GLN A 161 6.79 -10.68 -7.98
CA GLN A 161 5.99 -11.90 -7.88
C GLN A 161 6.83 -13.19 -7.84
N LYS A 162 7.95 -13.26 -8.56
CA LYS A 162 8.84 -14.44 -8.53
C LYS A 162 9.55 -14.56 -7.19
N ASP A 163 9.99 -13.45 -6.62
CA ASP A 163 10.64 -13.41 -5.31
C ASP A 163 9.67 -13.88 -4.23
N LEU A 164 8.40 -13.48 -4.31
CA LEU A 164 7.34 -13.93 -3.39
C LEU A 164 7.08 -15.44 -3.49
N ILE A 165 7.00 -15.98 -4.71
CA ILE A 165 6.82 -17.42 -4.92
C ILE A 165 8.01 -18.19 -4.35
N LEU A 166 9.23 -17.73 -4.59
CA LEU A 166 10.44 -18.34 -4.06
C LEU A 166 10.51 -18.25 -2.54
N PHE A 167 10.16 -17.10 -1.96
CA PHE A 167 10.13 -16.89 -0.53
C PHE A 167 9.08 -17.76 0.16
N ASN A 168 7.87 -17.85 -0.39
CA ASN A 168 6.83 -18.74 0.12
C ASN A 168 7.26 -20.21 0.03
N THR A 169 7.88 -20.61 -1.08
CA THR A 169 8.49 -21.94 -1.22
C THR A 169 9.54 -22.19 -0.15
N PHE A 170 10.43 -21.22 0.10
CA PHE A 170 11.44 -21.30 1.15
C PHE A 170 10.81 -21.45 2.54
N CYS A 171 9.81 -20.64 2.88
CA CYS A 171 9.07 -20.73 4.14
C CYS A 171 8.38 -22.09 4.32
N SER A 172 7.86 -22.70 3.25
CA SER A 172 7.26 -24.05 3.31
C SER A 172 8.26 -25.16 3.66
N LEU A 173 9.56 -24.90 3.51
CA LEU A 173 10.63 -25.80 3.94
C LEU A 173 11.00 -25.58 5.40
N CYS A 174 10.60 -24.47 6.03
CA CYS A 174 10.84 -24.20 7.43
C CYS A 174 9.87 -25.01 8.31
N VAL A 175 10.42 -25.72 9.30
CA VAL A 175 9.67 -26.38 10.37
C VAL A 175 10.11 -25.75 11.68
N VAL A 176 9.16 -25.22 12.44
CA VAL A 176 9.42 -24.63 13.76
C VAL A 176 8.94 -25.61 14.82
N SER A 177 9.79 -25.91 15.81
CA SER A 177 9.37 -26.68 16.99
C SER A 177 8.55 -25.77 17.90
N LEU A 178 7.40 -26.24 18.39
CA LEU A 178 6.56 -25.48 19.33
C LEU A 178 7.15 -25.46 20.75
N GLU A 179 8.08 -26.37 21.05
CA GLU A 179 8.71 -26.52 22.37
C GLU A 179 10.10 -25.86 22.45
N ASP A 180 10.71 -25.50 21.31
CA ASP A 180 12.11 -25.06 21.24
C ASP A 180 12.28 -24.02 20.10
N PRO A 181 12.99 -22.88 20.28
CA PRO A 181 13.00 -21.78 19.29
C PRO A 181 13.87 -22.07 18.05
N HIS A 182 14.16 -23.33 17.76
CA HIS A 182 14.93 -23.75 16.60
C HIS A 182 14.01 -23.89 15.37
N ALA A 183 14.38 -23.20 14.30
CA ALA A 183 13.81 -23.40 12.97
C ALA A 183 14.68 -24.39 12.18
N PHE A 184 14.06 -25.43 11.64
CA PHE A 184 14.70 -26.45 10.82
C PHE A 184 14.32 -26.26 9.35
N LEU A 185 15.28 -26.38 8.44
CA LEU A 185 15.00 -26.42 7.01
C LEU A 185 14.89 -27.88 6.56
N ARG A 186 13.72 -28.29 6.09
CA ARG A 186 13.49 -29.59 5.49
C ARG A 186 14.17 -29.64 4.12
N SER A 187 15.34 -30.27 4.06
CA SER A 187 16.00 -30.58 2.79
C SER A 187 15.21 -31.67 2.05
N PRO A 188 14.74 -31.43 0.81
CA PRO A 188 14.30 -32.51 -0.07
C PRO A 188 15.45 -33.51 -0.30
N SER A 189 15.15 -34.80 -0.41
CA SER A 189 16.14 -35.91 -0.51
C SER A 189 17.11 -35.80 -1.70
N ASN A 190 16.83 -34.88 -2.63
CA ASN A 190 17.51 -34.59 -3.87
C ASN A 190 18.23 -33.22 -3.86
N PHE A 191 18.22 -32.49 -2.74
CA PHE A 191 18.93 -31.22 -2.61
C PHE A 191 20.41 -31.48 -2.29
N LYS A 192 21.29 -31.37 -3.30
CA LYS A 192 22.72 -31.19 -3.04
C LYS A 192 22.89 -29.73 -2.62
N ILE A 193 23.26 -29.49 -1.36
CA ILE A 193 23.75 -28.18 -0.93
C ILE A 193 24.91 -27.85 -1.87
N ARG A 194 24.70 -26.93 -2.82
CA ARG A 194 25.82 -26.28 -3.49
C ARG A 194 26.43 -25.43 -2.39
N ASP A 195 27.63 -25.78 -1.95
CA ASP A 195 28.42 -24.93 -1.05
C ASP A 195 28.49 -23.53 -1.67
N ALA A 196 27.59 -22.65 -1.24
CA ALA A 196 27.75 -21.23 -1.44
C ALA A 196 28.92 -20.86 -0.53
N ARG A 197 30.14 -20.90 -1.08
CA ARG A 197 31.32 -20.35 -0.41
C ARG A 197 31.02 -18.87 -0.20
N VAL A 198 30.50 -18.52 0.97
CA VAL A 198 30.53 -17.14 1.46
C VAL A 198 32.01 -16.80 1.54
N PRO A 199 32.51 -15.83 0.74
CA PRO A 199 33.89 -15.41 0.87
C PRO A 199 34.05 -14.84 2.27
N ILE A 200 34.86 -15.50 3.09
CA ILE A 200 35.33 -14.92 4.35
C ILE A 200 36.22 -13.75 3.92
N ILE A 201 35.67 -12.53 3.94
CA ILE A 201 36.48 -11.32 3.86
C ILE A 201 37.25 -11.30 5.19
N ARG A 202 38.55 -11.60 5.10
CA ARG A 202 39.47 -11.37 6.21
C ARG A 202 39.90 -9.90 6.12
N ASP A 203 39.78 -9.20 7.24
CA ASP A 203 40.28 -7.84 7.43
C ASP A 203 41.78 -7.71 7.09
#